data_AF-A0A975HJF0-F1
#
_entry.id   AF-A0A975HJF0-F1
#
_cell.length_a   1.000
_cell.length_b   1.000
_cell.length_c   1.000
_cell.angle_alpha   90.00
_cell.angle_beta   90.00
_cell.angle_gamma   90.00
#
_symmetry.space_group_name_H-M   'P 1'
#
loop_
_entity.id
_entity.type
_entity.pdbx_description
1 polymer ?
#
loop_
_entity_poly.entity_id
_entity_poly.type
_entity_poly.pdbx_seq_one_letter_code
_entity_poly.pdbx_strand_id
1 'polypeptide(L)'
;MLPSELVNSLAKLHAELETAKNVDPQIREQVRELDKQVSELIKSDELQAEETIHSQLLALEAKFASEHPTLERITREVIDRLAMMGI
;
A
#
# COMPACT_ATOMS: atom_id res chain seq x y z
N MET A 1 13.65 7.05 13.17
CA MET A 1 12.87 5.86 13.61
C MET A 1 11.48 5.97 13.01
N LEU A 2 11.28 5.68 11.72
CA LEU A 2 9.96 5.84 11.08
C LEU A 2 9.55 4.81 10.00
N PRO A 3 10.14 3.60 9.81
CA PRO A 3 9.61 2.66 8.82
C PRO A 3 8.41 1.81 9.31
N SER A 4 8.20 1.69 10.62
CA SER A 4 7.24 0.71 11.18
C SER A 4 5.79 1.05 10.91
N GLU A 5 5.43 2.34 10.84
CA GLU A 5 4.05 2.80 10.68
C GLU A 5 3.51 2.53 9.27
N LEU A 6 4.35 2.66 8.24
CA LEU A 6 3.99 2.35 6.85
C LEU A 6 3.81 0.84 6.68
N VAL A 7 4.77 0.05 7.18
CA VAL A 7 4.70 -1.41 7.18
C VAL A 7 3.47 -1.90 7.94
N ASN A 8 3.07 -1.25 9.04
CA ASN A 8 1.87 -1.61 9.79
C ASN A 8 0.59 -1.36 8.98
N SER A 9 0.49 -0.21 8.30
CA SER A 9 -0.66 0.11 7.46
C SER A 9 -0.75 -0.80 6.24
N LEU A 10 0.38 -1.15 5.64
CA LEU A 10 0.47 -2.12 4.55
C LEU A 10 0.09 -3.53 4.99
N ALA A 11 0.57 -3.96 6.16
CA ALA A 11 0.19 -5.24 6.75
C ALA A 11 -1.31 -5.29 7.09
N LYS A 12 -1.89 -4.17 7.56
CA LYS A 12 -3.34 -4.03 7.74
C LYS A 12 -4.09 -4.13 6.41
N LEU A 13 -3.62 -3.42 5.37
CA LEU A 13 -4.21 -3.50 4.04
C LEU A 13 -4.19 -4.95 3.54
N HIS A 14 -3.05 -5.62 3.66
CA HIS A 14 -2.90 -7.02 3.27
C HIS A 14 -3.84 -7.93 4.07
N ALA A 15 -3.89 -7.80 5.39
CA ALA A 15 -4.78 -8.60 6.24
C ALA A 15 -6.26 -8.40 5.89
N GLU A 16 -6.68 -7.16 5.62
CA GLU A 16 -8.05 -6.84 5.21
C GLU A 16 -8.37 -7.36 3.79
N LEU A 17 -7.36 -7.44 2.91
CA LEU A 17 -7.49 -8.11 1.61
C LEU A 17 -7.60 -9.63 1.74
N GLU A 18 -6.95 -10.23 2.74
CA GLU A 18 -7.04 -11.67 2.99
C GLU A 18 -8.38 -12.08 3.61
N THR A 19 -8.98 -11.19 4.40
CA THR A 19 -10.30 -11.41 5.04
C THR A 19 -11.46 -11.00 4.13
N ALA A 20 -11.26 -10.08 3.19
CA ALA A 20 -12.26 -9.69 2.21
C ALA A 20 -12.55 -10.84 1.23
N LYS A 21 -13.73 -11.47 1.38
CA LYS A 21 -14.17 -12.65 0.61
C LYS A 21 -14.37 -12.45 -0.91
N ASN A 22 -14.07 -11.28 -1.47
CA ASN A 22 -14.21 -10.99 -2.91
C ASN A 22 -13.10 -10.08 -3.45
N VAL A 23 -11.93 -10.08 -2.81
CA VAL A 23 -10.78 -9.33 -3.36
C VAL A 23 -10.24 -10.02 -4.60
N ASP A 24 -10.10 -9.26 -5.66
CA ASP A 24 -9.54 -9.72 -6.92
C ASP A 24 -8.10 -10.23 -6.70
N PRO A 25 -7.73 -11.41 -7.20
CA PRO A 25 -6.39 -11.95 -7.05
C PRO A 25 -5.30 -11.00 -7.56
N GLN A 26 -5.61 -10.16 -8.56
CA GLN A 26 -4.67 -9.14 -9.03
C GLN A 26 -4.35 -8.10 -7.95
N ILE A 27 -5.36 -7.64 -7.21
CA ILE A 27 -5.16 -6.69 -6.12
C ILE A 27 -4.25 -7.29 -5.03
N ARG A 28 -4.49 -8.56 -4.71
CA ARG A 28 -3.76 -9.27 -3.66
C ARG A 28 -2.28 -9.43 -4.02
N GLU A 29 -1.99 -9.65 -5.30
CA GLU A 29 -0.63 -9.67 -5.82
C GLU A 29 0.02 -8.28 -5.79
N GLN A 30 -0.73 -7.23 -6.18
CA GLN A 30 -0.24 -5.85 -6.12
C GLN A 30 0.15 -5.42 -4.70
N VAL A 31 -0.65 -5.74 -3.67
CA VAL A 31 -0.29 -5.40 -2.28
C VAL A 31 0.90 -6.20 -1.77
N ARG A 32 1.03 -7.46 -2.15
CA ARG A 32 2.21 -8.27 -1.80
C ARG A 32 3.47 -7.71 -2.44
N GLU A 33 3.38 -7.29 -3.70
CA GLU A 33 4.51 -6.66 -4.40
C GLU A 33 4.86 -5.32 -3.73
N LEU A 34 3.86 -4.54 -3.33
CA LEU A 34 4.03 -3.28 -2.63
C LEU A 34 4.73 -3.46 -1.27
N ASP A 35 4.31 -4.43 -0.47
CA ASP A 35 4.93 -4.75 0.84
C ASP A 35 6.41 -5.11 0.69
N LYS A 36 6.74 -5.87 -0.36
CA LYS A 36 8.11 -6.22 -0.71
C LYS A 36 8.91 -5.00 -1.18
N GLN A 37 8.35 -4.17 -2.05
CA GLN A 37 9.00 -2.96 -2.55
C GLN A 37 9.25 -1.94 -1.43
N VAL A 38 8.29 -1.76 -0.51
CA VAL A 38 8.44 -0.90 0.68
C VAL A 38 9.53 -1.44 1.61
N SER A 39 9.55 -2.75 1.85
CA SER A 39 10.60 -3.39 2.66
C SER A 39 11.99 -3.22 2.04
N GLU A 40 12.11 -3.23 0.71
CA GLU A 40 13.37 -3.03 0.00
C GLU A 40 13.78 -1.54 -0.06
N LEU A 41 12.82 -0.62 -0.21
CA LEU A 41 13.01 0.82 -0.09
C LEU A 41 13.61 1.22 1.26
N ILE A 42 13.01 0.72 2.34
CA ILE A 42 13.48 0.99 3.71
C ILE A 42 14.93 0.51 3.90
N LYS A 43 15.36 -0.51 3.16
CA LYS A 43 16.74 -0.99 3.20
C LYS A 43 17.68 -0.24 2.26
N SER A 44 17.18 0.25 1.13
CA SER A 44 18.00 0.74 0.02
C SER A 44 18.01 2.26 -0.13
N ASP A 45 17.15 2.99 0.58
CA ASP A 45 17.04 4.47 0.53
C ASP A 45 16.85 4.99 -0.92
N GLU A 46 16.20 4.19 -1.77
CA GLU A 46 16.07 4.48 -3.21
C GLU A 46 14.78 5.26 -3.53
N LEU A 47 14.87 6.60 -3.55
CA LEU A 47 13.77 7.51 -3.94
C LEU A 47 12.99 7.11 -5.22
N GLN A 48 13.63 6.42 -6.17
CA GLN A 48 12.97 5.98 -7.42
C GLN A 48 11.88 4.92 -7.22
N ALA A 49 12.03 4.06 -6.21
CA ALA A 49 11.02 3.05 -5.91
C ALA A 49 9.79 3.67 -5.23
N GLU A 50 9.95 4.81 -4.56
CA GLU A 50 8.87 5.51 -3.85
C GLU A 50 7.80 6.03 -4.82
N GLU A 51 8.21 6.66 -5.93
CA GLU A 51 7.29 7.17 -6.97
C GLU A 51 6.50 6.04 -7.65
N THR A 52 7.15 4.90 -7.87
CA THR A 52 6.52 3.71 -8.44
C THR A 52 5.47 3.13 -7.49
N ILE A 53 5.79 3.01 -6.21
CA ILE A 53 4.88 2.52 -5.15
C ILE A 53 3.70 3.45 -4.96
N HIS A 54 3.94 4.76 -4.90
CA HIS A 54 2.89 5.77 -4.77
C HIS A 54 1.88 5.68 -5.95
N SER A 55 2.39 5.54 -7.17
CA SER A 55 1.55 5.36 -8.37
C SER A 55 0.75 4.05 -8.34
N GLN A 56 1.36 2.95 -7.88
CA GLN A 56 0.66 1.67 -7.73
C GLN A 56 -0.46 1.74 -6.68
N LEU A 57 -0.20 2.37 -5.53
CA LEU A 57 -1.20 2.57 -4.48
C LEU A 57 -2.37 3.44 -4.94
N LEU A 58 -2.12 4.53 -5.66
CA LEU A 58 -3.15 5.39 -6.25
C LEU A 58 -4.06 4.62 -7.20
N ALA A 59 -3.49 3.75 -8.04
CA ALA A 59 -4.25 2.89 -8.91
C ALA A 59 -5.11 1.88 -8.12
N LEU A 60 -4.61 1.40 -6.98
CA LEU A 60 -5.33 0.50 -6.09
C LEU A 60 -6.48 1.21 -5.36
N GLU A 61 -6.26 2.44 -4.85
CA GLU A 61 -7.29 3.29 -4.24
C GLU A 61 -8.47 3.47 -5.19
N ALA A 62 -8.19 3.84 -6.45
CA ALA A 62 -9.21 4.05 -7.46
C ALA A 62 -10.06 2.79 -7.71
N LYS A 63 -9.43 1.60 -7.68
CA LYS A 63 -10.15 0.32 -7.80
C LYS A 63 -11.00 0.05 -6.55
N PHE A 64 -10.47 0.30 -5.36
CA PHE A 64 -11.19 0.09 -4.10
C PHE A 64 -12.33 1.07 -3.87
N ALA A 65 -12.24 2.29 -4.38
CA ALA A 65 -13.30 3.28 -4.24
C ALA A 65 -14.64 2.81 -4.83
N SER A 66 -14.61 1.90 -5.82
CA SER A 66 -15.81 1.34 -6.43
C SER A 66 -16.30 0.05 -5.77
N GLU A 67 -15.39 -0.80 -5.26
CA GLU A 67 -15.77 -2.14 -4.76
C GLU A 67 -15.76 -2.27 -3.24
N HIS A 68 -14.88 -1.55 -2.55
CA HIS A 68 -14.61 -1.73 -1.13
C HIS A 68 -14.16 -0.42 -0.44
N PRO A 69 -15.11 0.38 0.09
CA PRO A 69 -14.79 1.65 0.77
C PRO A 69 -13.88 1.49 1.99
N THR A 70 -13.87 0.32 2.65
CA THR A 70 -12.92 0.03 3.73
C THR A 70 -11.48 -0.07 3.21
N LEU A 71 -11.27 -0.73 2.06
CA LEU A 71 -9.95 -0.90 1.46
C LEU A 71 -9.44 0.41 0.85
N GLU A 72 -10.34 1.22 0.28
CA GLU A 72 -10.03 2.59 -0.16
C GLU A 72 -9.46 3.40 0.99
N ARG A 73 -10.16 3.44 2.12
CA ARG A 73 -9.71 4.18 3.31
C ARG A 73 -8.33 3.76 3.79
N ILE A 74 -8.05 2.46 3.81
CA ILE A 74 -6.76 1.94 4.29
C ILE A 74 -5.65 2.27 3.28
N THR A 75 -5.92 2.11 1.98
CA THR A 75 -4.96 2.42 0.90
C THR A 75 -4.64 3.90 0.87
N ARG A 76 -5.67 4.75 1.00
CA ARG A 76 -5.54 6.19 1.19
C ARG A 76 -4.66 6.53 2.38
N GLU A 77 -4.83 5.84 3.51
CA GLU A 77 -3.97 6.00 4.68
C GLU A 77 -2.51 5.59 4.41
N VAL A 78 -2.28 4.54 3.62
CA VAL A 78 -0.92 4.15 3.20
C VAL A 78 -0.31 5.21 2.28
N ILE A 79 -1.06 5.70 1.28
CA ILE A 79 -0.63 6.77 0.36
C ILE A 79 -0.28 8.03 1.14
N ASP A 80 -1.18 8.48 2.02
CA ASP A 80 -1.03 9.70 2.79
C ASP A 80 0.19 9.60 3.73
N ARG A 81 0.41 8.43 4.35
CA ARG A 81 1.62 8.16 5.17
C ARG A 81 2.90 8.15 4.33
N LEU A 82 2.85 7.56 3.13
CA LEU A 82 4.00 7.51 2.22
C LEU A 82 4.33 8.92 1.70
N ALA A 83 3.31 9.71 1.36
CA ALA A 83 3.45 11.12 0.99
C ALA A 83 3.89 12.00 2.17
N MET A 84 3.48 11.69 3.40
CA MET A 84 3.97 12.35 4.62
C MET A 84 5.45 12.06 4.88
N MET A 85 5.95 10.91 4.44
CA MET A 85 7.39 10.60 4.43
C MET A 85 8.13 11.31 3.29
N GLY A 86 7.41 11.94 2.35
CA GLY A 86 7.94 12.81 1.29
C GLY A 86 8.41 14.19 1.78
N ILE A 87 9.11 14.19 2.92
CA ILE A 87 10.09 15.17 3.39
C ILE A 87 11.37 14.40 3.69
#